data_AF-A0A5B8VMA6-F1
#
_entry.id   AF-A0A5B8VMA6-F1
#
_cell.length_a   1.000
_cell.length_b   1.000
_cell.length_c   1.000
_cell.angle_alpha   90.00
_cell.angle_beta   90.00
_cell.angle_gamma   90.00
#
_symmetry.space_group_name_H-M   'P 1'
#
loop_
_entity.id
_entity.type
_entity.pdbx_description
1 polymer ?
#
loop_
_entity_poly.entity_id
_entity_poly.type
_entity_poly.pdbx_seq_one_letter_code
_entity_poly.pdbx_strand_id
1 'polypeptide(L)'
;MMVIKTFRDFIIWMGLFFALTFCGACNKSSSGFVTADLTNPVSIFPAPPTKWLAFEGTNYYSSGYVGDVMPYFDNDSFHIFYLHDGDANGGYHPIHEFTTTDIVHFDYQGKMIAYGADNDQDRALGTGSVIKVGDTYYFYYTGHNDLHWQTGEPVEGVMYATSKDLKNWTKHSSYTLYPSVKDGYGANDFRDPFLFYNENTQQYEMLVSCIRNNRPVIALYTSSDPASDSWALQDPFYTSDNAGYGVMECSDLFKIGNYWYLIFSENGINHTTHYRMATSPNGPWSTPAIDVLDGAYFYAGKTAGNGQKRYLFGWTYRKSGQTDYGDKIWAGNLVTHQLSQNADGTLAVSNPEVISNLFTKSIQLQQDSILNTSVTGNNYQLLANGFSGFDILKGQRKINCVIKGLKQEGKLVSPLDMEERKVAIFINLDSKMERLIY
;
A
#
# COMPACT_ATOMS: atom_id res chain seq x y z
N MET A 1 33.79 45.48 -62.93
CA MET A 1 34.14 44.56 -64.05
C MET A 1 34.95 43.43 -63.43
N MET A 2 34.61 42.15 -63.69
CA MET A 2 34.97 40.96 -62.87
C MET A 2 34.41 41.03 -61.43
N VAL A 3 33.66 40.09 -60.84
CA VAL A 3 33.27 38.68 -61.11
C VAL A 3 34.35 37.60 -60.84
N ILE A 4 33.93 36.55 -60.10
CA ILE A 4 34.36 35.13 -60.07
C ILE A 4 35.05 34.61 -58.77
N LYS A 5 34.28 33.82 -57.99
CA LYS A 5 34.62 32.56 -57.21
C LYS A 5 35.75 32.61 -56.16
N THR A 6 35.91 31.72 -55.17
CA THR A 6 35.17 30.58 -54.55
C THR A 6 35.78 30.38 -53.14
N PHE A 7 35.01 30.05 -52.08
CA PHE A 7 34.74 28.68 -51.58
C PHE A 7 36.01 27.87 -51.18
N ARG A 8 36.11 27.48 -49.89
CA ARG A 8 37.12 26.60 -49.25
C ARG A 8 38.56 27.18 -49.24
N ASP A 9 39.32 27.23 -48.13
CA ASP A 9 39.21 26.68 -46.77
C ASP A 9 39.56 27.81 -45.76
N PHE A 10 38.99 27.90 -44.55
CA PHE A 10 39.50 27.20 -43.36
C PHE A 10 38.39 27.11 -42.28
N ILE A 11 37.68 25.99 -42.26
CA ILE A 11 36.92 25.57 -41.07
C ILE A 11 37.92 24.81 -40.18
N ILE A 12 37.86 24.99 -38.84
CA ILE A 12 38.30 24.08 -37.73
C ILE A 12 39.00 24.87 -36.59
N TRP A 13 38.36 24.92 -35.40
CA TRP A 13 38.75 25.60 -34.11
C TRP A 13 38.97 27.14 -34.20
N MET A 14 38.49 28.02 -33.32
CA MET A 14 37.63 28.03 -32.12
C MET A 14 36.82 29.34 -32.19
N GLY A 15 35.59 29.47 -31.68
CA GLY A 15 34.95 28.68 -30.64
C GLY A 15 34.84 29.46 -29.32
N LEU A 16 34.33 30.70 -29.33
CA LEU A 16 33.82 31.45 -28.16
C LEU A 16 33.20 32.81 -28.62
N PHE A 17 32.15 33.27 -27.91
CA PHE A 17 31.42 34.53 -28.12
C PHE A 17 30.77 34.78 -29.50
N PHE A 18 29.48 34.43 -29.64
CA PHE A 18 28.37 35.40 -29.80
C PHE A 18 27.03 34.66 -29.97
N ALA A 19 26.28 34.51 -28.88
CA ALA A 19 24.88 34.05 -28.88
C ALA A 19 24.11 34.82 -27.81
N LEU A 20 23.98 36.12 -28.02
CA LEU A 20 23.15 37.02 -27.23
C LEU A 20 21.90 37.41 -28.04
N THR A 21 20.83 37.75 -27.33
CA THR A 21 19.55 38.27 -27.84
C THR A 21 18.71 37.34 -28.73
N PHE A 22 18.00 36.41 -28.09
CA PHE A 22 16.53 36.30 -28.27
C PHE A 22 15.85 35.71 -27.02
N CYS A 23 16.06 36.33 -25.86
CA CYS A 23 15.18 36.13 -24.72
C CYS A 23 13.85 36.84 -24.99
N GLY A 24 12.95 36.18 -25.73
CA GLY A 24 11.54 36.52 -25.70
C GLY A 24 11.04 36.36 -24.27
N ALA A 25 10.57 37.45 -23.66
CA ALA A 25 10.12 37.43 -22.28
C ALA A 25 8.92 36.47 -22.14
N CYS A 26 9.16 35.32 -21.52
CA CYS A 26 8.09 34.46 -21.07
C CYS A 26 7.37 35.19 -19.93
N ASN A 27 6.28 35.88 -20.26
CA ASN A 27 5.40 36.49 -19.27
C ASN A 27 4.97 35.37 -18.30
N LYS A 28 5.45 35.42 -17.06
CA LYS A 28 4.83 34.66 -15.97
C LYS A 28 3.40 35.15 -15.85
N SER A 29 2.46 34.41 -16.43
CA SER A 29 1.04 34.56 -16.17
C SER A 29 0.80 34.30 -14.69
N SER A 30 0.72 35.36 -13.90
CA SER A 30 0.26 35.34 -12.51
C SER A 30 -1.25 35.11 -12.42
N SER A 31 -1.82 34.37 -13.37
CA SER A 31 -3.17 33.82 -13.28
C SER A 31 -3.19 32.87 -12.09
N GLY A 32 -3.82 33.31 -11.00
CA GLY A 32 -3.90 32.55 -9.75
C GLY A 32 -4.37 31.13 -10.02
N PHE A 33 -3.54 30.15 -9.67
CA PHE A 33 -3.87 28.74 -9.83
C PHE A 33 -5.15 28.44 -9.05
N VAL A 34 -6.21 28.10 -9.78
CA VAL A 34 -7.49 27.74 -9.16
C VAL A 34 -7.31 26.40 -8.49
N THR A 35 -7.18 26.41 -7.16
CA THR A 35 -7.27 25.19 -6.36
C THR A 35 -8.63 24.53 -6.61
N ALA A 36 -8.62 23.21 -6.73
CA ALA A 36 -9.78 22.42 -6.38
C ALA A 36 -9.87 22.43 -4.85
N ASP A 37 -10.41 23.53 -4.30
CA ASP A 37 -10.83 23.57 -2.92
C ASP A 37 -11.92 22.52 -2.74
N LEU A 38 -11.53 21.42 -2.09
CA LEU A 38 -12.47 20.63 -1.32
C LEU A 38 -12.93 21.58 -0.19
N THR A 39 -14.23 21.89 -0.15
CA THR A 39 -14.76 22.90 0.78
C THR A 39 -14.56 22.51 2.25
N ASN A 40 -14.37 21.22 2.52
CA ASN A 40 -13.70 20.71 3.71
C ASN A 40 -12.38 20.06 3.28
N PRO A 41 -11.25 20.29 3.97
CA PRO A 41 -10.05 19.50 3.73
C PRO A 41 -10.35 18.05 4.10
N VAL A 42 -10.34 17.15 3.11
CA VAL A 42 -10.41 15.70 3.34
C VAL A 42 -9.29 15.34 4.29
N SER A 43 -9.64 14.68 5.40
CA SER A 43 -8.71 14.15 6.39
C SER A 43 -7.96 12.95 5.82
N ILE A 44 -7.08 13.20 4.85
CA ILE A 44 -6.04 12.25 4.45
C ILE A 44 -5.16 12.04 5.67
N PHE A 45 -5.02 10.80 6.12
CA PHE A 45 -4.16 10.44 7.24
C PHE A 45 -3.01 9.49 6.83
N PRO A 46 -1.77 9.72 7.29
CA PRO A 46 -1.31 10.88 8.05
C PRO A 46 -1.45 12.16 7.24
N ALA A 47 -1.99 13.21 7.86
CA ALA A 47 -2.13 14.51 7.21
C ALA A 47 -0.72 15.02 6.88
N PRO A 48 -0.40 15.31 5.60
CA PRO A 48 0.92 15.84 5.25
C PRO A 48 1.11 17.14 6.05
N PRO A 49 2.13 17.23 6.92
CA PRO A 49 2.19 18.31 7.89
C PRO A 49 2.29 19.67 7.20
N THR A 50 1.78 20.70 7.89
CA THR A 50 1.43 22.00 7.29
C THR A 50 2.60 22.84 6.75
N LYS A 51 3.83 22.31 6.76
CA LYS A 51 5.01 22.94 6.14
C LYS A 51 5.85 21.91 5.40
N TRP A 52 5.91 22.08 4.08
CA TRP A 52 6.92 21.49 3.21
C TRP A 52 8.06 22.50 2.98
N LEU A 53 9.28 21.97 2.77
CA LEU A 53 10.56 22.66 2.57
C LEU A 53 11.24 23.27 3.80
N ALA A 54 12.42 22.72 4.13
CA ALA A 54 13.66 23.49 4.23
C ALA A 54 14.90 22.55 4.16
N PHE A 55 15.78 22.76 3.18
CA PHE A 55 17.23 22.66 3.46
C PHE A 55 17.57 23.83 4.40
N GLU A 56 18.60 23.67 5.23
CA GLU A 56 18.89 24.49 6.42
C GLU A 56 18.00 24.22 7.64
N GLY A 57 18.32 23.13 8.35
CA GLY A 57 18.57 23.31 9.79
C GLY A 57 17.38 23.19 10.76
N THR A 58 16.50 22.21 10.53
CA THR A 58 15.51 21.64 11.51
C THR A 58 14.13 22.30 11.66
N ASN A 59 13.09 21.50 11.36
CA ASN A 59 11.64 21.57 11.64
C ASN A 59 11.02 20.28 11.02
N TYR A 60 9.96 19.60 11.47
CA TYR A 60 9.22 19.49 12.75
C TYR A 60 8.23 18.27 12.61
N TYR A 61 7.20 18.15 13.46
CA TYR A 61 5.90 17.45 13.24
C TYR A 61 5.67 16.02 13.77
N SER A 62 4.37 15.72 13.99
CA SER A 62 3.82 14.53 14.67
C SER A 62 4.36 13.22 14.10
N SER A 63 5.23 12.57 14.87
CA SER A 63 6.35 11.79 14.35
C SER A 63 5.99 10.34 14.00
N GLY A 64 5.36 10.12 12.84
CA GLY A 64 5.34 8.78 12.25
C GLY A 64 4.54 8.59 10.97
N TYR A 65 4.55 7.34 10.50
CA TYR A 65 3.96 6.85 9.25
C TYR A 65 3.13 5.57 9.48
N VAL A 66 2.29 5.23 8.50
CA VAL A 66 1.41 4.06 8.53
C VAL A 66 2.14 2.88 7.91
N GLY A 67 2.53 1.91 8.74
CA GLY A 67 2.88 0.56 8.31
C GLY A 67 1.65 -0.32 8.18
N ASP A 68 1.84 -1.62 8.36
CA ASP A 68 0.81 -2.64 8.16
C ASP A 68 -0.50 -2.35 8.89
N VAL A 69 -1.62 -2.62 8.23
CA VAL A 69 -2.96 -2.23 8.66
C VAL A 69 -3.81 -3.44 9.05
N MET A 70 -4.64 -3.26 10.06
CA MET A 70 -5.45 -4.29 10.70
C MET A 70 -6.89 -3.77 10.81
N PRO A 71 -7.61 -3.68 9.67
CA PRO A 71 -8.92 -3.06 9.62
C PRO A 71 -9.99 -3.96 10.26
N TYR A 72 -10.87 -3.35 11.03
CA TYR A 72 -12.02 -3.98 11.68
C TYR A 72 -13.26 -3.11 11.51
N PHE A 73 -14.47 -3.69 11.53
CA PHE A 73 -15.73 -2.93 11.41
C PHE A 73 -16.73 -3.38 12.48
N ASP A 74 -17.20 -2.42 13.27
CA ASP A 74 -18.23 -2.61 14.30
C ASP A 74 -18.89 -1.27 14.64
N ASN A 75 -20.12 -1.29 15.17
CA ASN A 75 -20.89 -0.10 15.55
C ASN A 75 -20.92 1.01 14.47
N ASP A 76 -21.12 0.62 13.20
CA ASP A 76 -21.14 1.51 12.02
C ASP A 76 -19.85 2.31 11.75
N SER A 77 -18.72 1.90 12.34
CA SER A 77 -17.40 2.51 12.17
C SER A 77 -16.36 1.49 11.68
N PHE A 78 -15.49 1.92 10.76
CA PHE A 78 -14.25 1.24 10.46
C PHE A 78 -13.18 1.68 11.46
N HIS A 79 -12.60 0.71 12.13
CA HIS A 79 -11.47 0.83 13.05
C HIS A 79 -10.21 0.35 12.31
N ILE A 80 -9.38 1.29 11.88
CA ILE A 80 -8.15 1.03 11.12
C ILE A 80 -6.98 1.09 12.08
N PHE A 81 -6.73 -0.04 12.75
CA PHE A 81 -5.51 -0.21 13.52
C PHE A 81 -4.30 -0.33 12.58
N TYR A 82 -3.13 0.16 12.99
CA TYR A 82 -1.92 0.10 12.16
C TYR A 82 -0.64 0.11 13.00
N LEU A 83 0.44 -0.47 12.45
CA LEU A 83 1.78 -0.38 13.00
C LEU A 83 2.34 1.03 12.74
N HIS A 84 2.63 1.78 13.82
CA HIS A 84 3.11 3.15 13.71
C HIS A 84 4.65 3.22 13.59
N ASP A 85 5.15 3.53 12.40
CA ASP A 85 6.56 3.83 12.15
C ASP A 85 6.92 5.22 12.68
N GLY A 86 7.55 5.31 13.84
CA GLY A 86 7.88 6.59 14.47
C GLY A 86 9.05 6.48 15.44
N ASP A 87 9.41 7.59 16.09
CA ASP A 87 10.58 7.63 16.97
C ASP A 87 10.49 6.61 18.12
N ALA A 88 11.54 5.80 18.25
CA ALA A 88 11.54 4.49 18.89
C ALA A 88 12.53 4.47 20.07
N ASN A 89 12.04 4.82 21.26
CA ASN A 89 12.82 4.78 22.50
C ASN A 89 12.95 3.34 23.04
N GLY A 90 13.74 2.50 22.35
CA GLY A 90 14.10 1.14 22.75
C GLY A 90 13.27 0.03 22.10
N GLY A 91 11.99 0.29 21.82
CA GLY A 91 11.08 -0.60 21.07
C GLY A 91 10.34 0.15 19.96
N TYR A 92 9.70 -0.57 19.03
CA TYR A 92 9.14 -0.01 17.80
C TYR A 92 7.75 -0.57 17.43
N HIS A 93 7.11 0.09 16.46
CA HIS A 93 5.78 -0.25 15.90
C HIS A 93 4.63 -0.37 16.92
N PRO A 94 4.42 0.58 17.85
CA PRO A 94 3.21 0.56 18.69
C PRO A 94 1.97 0.58 17.78
N ILE A 95 0.92 -0.14 18.15
CA ILE A 95 -0.33 -0.15 17.40
C ILE A 95 -1.10 1.13 17.68
N HIS A 96 -1.41 1.87 16.63
CA HIS A 96 -2.21 3.10 16.64
C HIS A 96 -3.51 2.88 15.86
N GLU A 97 -4.45 3.84 15.90
CA GLU A 97 -5.75 3.72 15.23
C GLU A 97 -6.20 5.00 14.53
N PHE A 98 -6.80 4.83 13.35
CA PHE A 98 -7.78 5.78 12.78
C PHE A 98 -9.18 5.19 12.78
N THR A 99 -10.20 6.01 13.01
CA THR A 99 -11.62 5.63 12.82
C THR A 99 -12.24 6.39 11.66
N THR A 100 -13.11 5.75 10.87
CA THR A 100 -13.90 6.42 9.82
C THR A 100 -15.25 5.74 9.62
N THR A 101 -16.29 6.52 9.31
CA THR A 101 -17.62 6.00 8.94
C THR A 101 -17.88 6.05 7.44
N ASP A 102 -17.05 6.76 6.67
CA ASP A 102 -17.30 7.06 5.26
C ASP A 102 -16.11 6.82 4.30
N ILE A 103 -14.94 6.37 4.80
CA ILE A 103 -13.71 6.13 4.02
C ILE A 103 -13.12 7.44 3.42
N VAL A 104 -13.56 8.61 3.89
CA VAL A 104 -13.08 9.94 3.47
C VAL A 104 -12.50 10.71 4.65
N HIS A 105 -13.26 10.78 5.73
CA HIS A 105 -12.89 11.50 6.94
C HIS A 105 -12.42 10.50 7.98
N PHE A 106 -11.15 10.58 8.34
CA PHE A 106 -10.54 9.75 9.37
C PHE A 106 -10.26 10.59 10.62
N ASP A 107 -10.55 10.04 11.79
CA ASP A 107 -10.19 10.61 13.09
C ASP A 107 -9.06 9.78 13.71
N TYR A 108 -7.96 10.43 14.09
CA TYR A 108 -6.83 9.78 14.77
C TYR A 108 -7.14 9.58 16.25
N GLN A 109 -7.23 8.31 16.68
CA GLN A 109 -7.54 7.97 18.08
C GLN A 109 -6.28 7.84 18.95
N GLY A 110 -5.08 7.83 18.36
CA GLY A 110 -3.82 7.73 19.08
C GLY A 110 -3.28 6.30 19.17
N LYS A 111 -2.48 6.05 20.21
CA LYS A 111 -1.86 4.75 20.51
C LYS A 111 -2.84 3.85 21.26
N MET A 112 -3.02 2.64 20.75
CA MET A 112 -3.91 1.60 21.30
C MET A 112 -3.12 0.57 22.13
N ILE A 113 -2.03 0.04 21.57
CA ILE A 113 -1.17 -0.95 22.25
C ILE A 113 0.29 -0.49 22.12
N ALA A 114 0.97 -0.36 23.25
CA ALA A 114 2.40 -0.01 23.30
C ALA A 114 3.30 -1.25 23.19
N TYR A 115 4.52 -1.06 22.70
CA TYR A 115 5.58 -2.06 22.80
C TYR A 115 5.99 -2.33 24.26
N GLY A 116 6.52 -3.53 24.50
CA GLY A 116 7.08 -3.97 25.78
C GLY A 116 8.51 -3.49 26.03
N ALA A 117 9.07 -3.90 27.16
CA ALA A 117 10.48 -3.69 27.50
C ALA A 117 11.41 -4.64 26.70
N ASP A 118 12.73 -4.45 26.82
CA ASP A 118 13.73 -5.28 26.12
C ASP A 118 13.61 -6.79 26.45
N ASN A 119 13.06 -7.15 27.61
CA ASN A 119 12.84 -8.53 28.06
C ASN A 119 11.43 -9.06 27.77
N ASP A 120 10.55 -8.26 27.15
CA ASP A 120 9.20 -8.70 26.77
C ASP A 120 9.23 -9.25 25.33
N GLN A 121 8.41 -10.25 25.03
CA GLN A 121 8.31 -10.81 23.68
C GLN A 121 7.87 -9.76 22.64
N ASP A 122 7.10 -8.74 23.05
CA ASP A 122 6.60 -7.67 22.18
C ASP A 122 7.34 -6.33 22.32
N ARG A 123 8.67 -6.41 22.49
CA ARG A 123 9.61 -5.28 22.32
C ARG A 123 9.39 -4.51 21.00
N ALA A 124 8.94 -5.20 19.97
CA ALA A 124 8.23 -4.63 18.84
C ALA A 124 6.91 -5.37 18.62
N LEU A 125 5.90 -4.66 18.08
CA LEU A 125 4.66 -5.29 17.63
C LEU A 125 4.67 -5.47 16.11
N GLY A 126 4.28 -6.67 15.68
CA GLY A 126 3.94 -6.99 14.29
C GLY A 126 2.43 -7.09 14.10
N THR A 127 2.04 -7.36 12.87
CA THR A 127 0.64 -7.27 12.39
C THR A 127 -0.25 -8.33 13.05
N GLY A 128 -1.57 -8.18 12.91
CA GLY A 128 -2.53 -9.05 13.58
C GLY A 128 -3.97 -8.91 13.06
N SER A 129 -4.94 -9.08 13.96
CA SER A 129 -6.37 -8.89 13.70
C SER A 129 -7.18 -8.76 15.00
N VAL A 130 -8.39 -8.22 14.87
CA VAL A 130 -9.38 -8.09 15.95
C VAL A 130 -10.58 -9.00 15.68
N ILE A 131 -11.01 -9.75 16.71
CA ILE A 131 -12.27 -10.48 16.73
C ILE A 131 -13.08 -10.11 17.99
N LYS A 132 -14.41 -10.08 17.88
CA LYS A 132 -15.32 -9.80 18.99
C LYS A 132 -16.05 -11.05 19.42
N VAL A 133 -16.03 -11.36 20.71
CA VAL A 133 -16.77 -12.46 21.33
C VAL A 133 -17.59 -11.90 22.48
N GLY A 134 -18.92 -11.99 22.36
CA GLY A 134 -19.84 -11.33 23.27
C GLY A 134 -19.62 -9.82 23.29
N ASP A 135 -19.23 -9.29 24.45
CA ASP A 135 -18.93 -7.88 24.70
C ASP A 135 -17.41 -7.57 24.71
N THR A 136 -16.56 -8.54 24.36
CA THR A 136 -15.09 -8.42 24.44
C THR A 136 -14.46 -8.48 23.06
N TYR A 137 -13.54 -7.55 22.80
CA TYR A 137 -12.66 -7.57 21.62
C TYR A 137 -11.34 -8.20 22.00
N TYR A 138 -10.84 -9.10 21.16
CA TYR A 138 -9.54 -9.76 21.27
C TYR A 138 -8.70 -9.32 20.09
N PHE A 139 -7.60 -8.61 20.36
CA PHE A 139 -6.64 -8.22 19.35
C PHE A 139 -5.42 -9.12 19.49
N TYR A 140 -5.34 -10.13 18.63
CA TYR A 140 -4.16 -10.97 18.50
C TYR A 140 -3.17 -10.29 17.56
N TYR A 141 -1.90 -10.25 17.95
CA TYR A 141 -0.82 -9.57 17.24
C TYR A 141 0.49 -10.35 17.41
N THR A 142 1.50 -10.02 16.60
CA THR A 142 2.84 -10.63 16.74
C THR A 142 3.66 -9.85 17.78
N GLY A 143 4.17 -10.53 18.79
CA GLY A 143 5.27 -10.04 19.62
C GLY A 143 6.60 -10.41 18.98
N HIS A 144 7.39 -9.40 18.60
CA HIS A 144 8.70 -9.57 18.00
C HIS A 144 9.81 -9.04 18.94
N ASN A 145 10.85 -9.84 19.19
CA ASN A 145 12.03 -9.42 19.93
C ASN A 145 13.33 -9.87 19.25
N ASP A 146 14.00 -8.93 18.58
CA ASP A 146 15.30 -9.11 17.90
C ASP A 146 16.46 -9.42 18.86
N LEU A 147 16.31 -9.23 20.17
CA LEU A 147 17.34 -9.66 21.13
C LEU A 147 17.37 -11.19 21.28
N HIS A 148 16.27 -11.90 20.97
CA HIS A 148 16.20 -13.36 21.03
C HIS A 148 17.11 -14.05 19.98
N TRP A 149 17.54 -13.34 18.94
CA TRP A 149 18.60 -13.80 18.03
C TRP A 149 19.90 -14.20 18.74
N GLN A 150 20.13 -13.69 19.96
CA GLN A 150 21.31 -13.95 20.78
C GLN A 150 21.10 -15.05 21.83
N THR A 151 19.85 -15.33 22.20
CA THR A 151 19.49 -16.32 23.24
C THR A 151 19.05 -17.67 22.66
N GLY A 152 18.57 -17.69 21.41
CA GLY A 152 18.00 -18.87 20.78
C GLY A 152 16.52 -19.12 21.14
N GLU A 153 15.88 -18.16 21.81
CA GLU A 153 14.43 -18.12 21.99
C GLU A 153 13.74 -17.73 20.66
N PRO A 154 12.46 -18.06 20.46
CA PRO A 154 11.71 -17.62 19.28
C PRO A 154 11.68 -16.09 19.19
N VAL A 155 12.13 -15.55 18.06
CA VAL A 155 12.09 -14.10 17.81
C VAL A 155 10.65 -13.60 17.64
N GLU A 156 9.75 -14.47 17.19
CA GLU A 156 8.33 -14.17 17.00
C GLU A 156 7.43 -15.14 17.78
N GLY A 157 6.37 -14.59 18.35
CA GLY A 157 5.28 -15.35 18.95
C GLY A 157 3.97 -14.56 18.86
N VAL A 158 2.85 -15.27 18.80
CA VAL A 158 1.52 -14.64 18.75
C VAL A 158 1.04 -14.36 20.17
N MET A 159 0.73 -13.10 20.46
CA MET A 159 0.25 -12.58 21.74
C MET A 159 -1.13 -11.93 21.54
N TYR A 160 -1.79 -11.50 22.62
CA TYR A 160 -3.02 -10.71 22.49
C TYR A 160 -3.26 -9.69 23.60
N ALA A 161 -4.12 -8.72 23.27
CA ALA A 161 -4.74 -7.80 24.21
C ALA A 161 -6.27 -7.86 24.11
N THR A 162 -6.96 -7.42 25.16
CA THR A 162 -8.43 -7.37 25.21
C THR A 162 -8.94 -5.96 25.45
N SER A 163 -10.13 -5.66 24.92
CA SER A 163 -10.85 -4.41 25.14
C SER A 163 -12.36 -4.63 25.27
N LYS A 164 -13.06 -3.65 25.84
CA LYS A 164 -14.53 -3.55 25.88
C LYS A 164 -15.08 -2.41 25.02
N ASP A 165 -14.21 -1.53 24.51
CA ASP A 165 -14.58 -0.27 23.85
C ASP A 165 -13.72 0.06 22.62
N LEU A 166 -12.85 -0.86 22.19
CA LEU A 166 -11.84 -0.72 21.13
C LEU A 166 -10.74 0.34 21.38
N LYS A 167 -10.77 1.04 22.53
CA LYS A 167 -9.85 2.15 22.85
C LYS A 167 -8.90 1.82 23.99
N ASN A 168 -9.42 1.20 25.05
CA ASN A 168 -8.65 0.80 26.22
C ASN A 168 -8.31 -0.68 26.09
N TRP A 169 -7.02 -0.98 25.91
CA TRP A 169 -6.51 -2.33 25.67
C TRP A 169 -5.65 -2.83 26.84
N THR A 170 -5.95 -4.05 27.30
CA THR A 170 -5.19 -4.76 28.35
C THR A 170 -4.48 -5.95 27.74
N LYS A 171 -3.14 -5.93 27.71
CA LYS A 171 -2.32 -7.08 27.26
C LYS A 171 -2.49 -8.28 28.18
N HIS A 172 -2.54 -9.48 27.63
CA HIS A 172 -2.46 -10.75 28.37
C HIS A 172 -1.03 -11.30 28.32
N SER A 173 -0.10 -10.59 28.97
CA SER A 173 1.36 -10.84 28.85
C SER A 173 1.86 -12.18 29.41
N SER A 174 1.01 -12.95 30.10
CA SER A 174 1.32 -14.33 30.52
C SER A 174 1.22 -15.35 29.38
N TYR A 175 0.71 -14.97 28.21
CA TYR A 175 0.50 -15.88 27.08
C TYR A 175 1.26 -15.46 25.83
N THR A 176 1.99 -16.43 25.27
CA THR A 176 2.53 -16.38 23.92
C THR A 176 2.35 -17.74 23.25
N LEU A 177 1.71 -17.75 22.07
CA LEU A 177 1.69 -18.91 21.18
C LEU A 177 2.98 -18.90 20.35
N TYR A 178 3.81 -19.93 20.53
CA TYR A 178 5.07 -20.09 19.79
C TYR A 178 4.95 -21.09 18.62
N PRO A 179 5.78 -20.96 17.57
CA PRO A 179 5.81 -21.90 16.45
C PRO A 179 6.13 -23.33 16.89
N SER A 180 5.46 -24.32 16.30
CA SER A 180 5.74 -25.74 16.57
C SER A 180 6.94 -26.24 15.77
N VAL A 181 8.15 -25.96 16.27
CA VAL A 181 9.42 -26.35 15.64
C VAL A 181 9.50 -27.87 15.37
N LYS A 182 8.95 -28.69 16.28
CA LYS A 182 8.86 -30.15 16.12
C LYS A 182 8.06 -30.60 14.89
N ASP A 183 7.12 -29.78 14.41
CA ASP A 183 6.25 -30.06 13.26
C ASP A 183 6.77 -29.39 11.97
N GLY A 184 7.98 -28.82 12.02
CA GLY A 184 8.72 -28.23 10.90
C GLY A 184 8.54 -26.73 10.71
N TYR A 185 7.85 -26.03 11.62
CA TYR A 185 7.66 -24.57 11.55
C TYR A 185 8.92 -23.81 11.99
N GLY A 186 9.25 -22.74 11.29
CA GLY A 186 10.40 -21.88 11.59
C GLY A 186 10.24 -21.19 12.94
N ALA A 187 11.31 -21.15 13.74
CA ALA A 187 11.29 -20.55 15.08
C ALA A 187 11.12 -19.02 15.07
N ASN A 188 11.34 -18.37 13.93
CA ASN A 188 11.45 -16.92 13.79
C ASN A 188 10.61 -16.35 12.63
N ASP A 189 9.74 -17.18 12.04
CA ASP A 189 8.76 -16.77 11.03
C ASP A 189 7.40 -17.32 11.47
N PHE A 190 6.71 -16.57 12.33
CA PHE A 190 5.46 -16.92 12.99
C PHE A 190 4.68 -15.65 13.35
N ARG A 191 4.05 -15.03 12.34
CA ARG A 191 3.48 -13.68 12.44
C ARG A 191 2.11 -13.50 11.79
N ASP A 192 1.56 -12.29 11.95
CA ASP A 192 0.34 -11.76 11.33
C ASP A 192 -0.97 -12.55 11.59
N PRO A 193 -1.29 -12.92 12.85
CA PRO A 193 -2.47 -13.72 13.18
C PRO A 193 -3.78 -13.09 12.66
N PHE A 194 -4.52 -13.83 11.85
CA PHE A 194 -5.86 -13.48 11.37
C PHE A 194 -6.92 -14.41 11.95
N LEU A 195 -7.87 -13.85 12.72
CA LEU A 195 -8.92 -14.61 13.40
C LEU A 195 -10.28 -14.44 12.76
N PHE A 196 -11.01 -15.55 12.65
CA PHE A 196 -12.42 -15.57 12.27
C PHE A 196 -13.16 -16.68 13.02
N TYR A 197 -14.49 -16.58 13.06
CA TYR A 197 -15.34 -17.69 13.49
C TYR A 197 -15.80 -18.47 12.25
N ASN A 198 -15.54 -19.78 12.24
CA ASN A 198 -15.94 -20.65 11.13
C ASN A 198 -17.24 -21.37 11.48
N GLU A 199 -18.36 -20.85 10.97
CA GLU A 199 -19.72 -21.39 11.15
C GLU A 199 -19.86 -22.88 10.76
N ASN A 200 -19.00 -23.40 9.87
CA ASN A 200 -19.07 -24.80 9.45
C ASN A 200 -18.43 -25.77 10.46
N THR A 201 -17.36 -25.35 11.13
CA THR A 201 -16.63 -26.13 12.16
C THR A 201 -17.11 -25.78 13.57
N GLN A 202 -17.83 -24.66 13.73
CA GLN A 202 -18.24 -24.05 14.99
C GLN A 202 -17.06 -23.67 15.90
N GLN A 203 -15.90 -23.38 15.30
CA GLN A 203 -14.66 -23.04 15.98
C GLN A 203 -14.18 -21.63 15.61
N TYR A 204 -13.41 -21.05 16.53
CA TYR A 204 -12.54 -19.93 16.21
C TYR A 204 -11.30 -20.46 15.50
N GLU A 205 -10.98 -19.87 14.38
CA GLU A 205 -9.84 -20.25 13.54
C GLU A 205 -8.89 -19.07 13.44
N MET A 206 -7.60 -19.35 13.61
CA MET A 206 -6.50 -18.39 13.51
C MET A 206 -5.56 -18.85 12.39
N LEU A 207 -5.41 -18.00 11.38
CA LEU A 207 -4.39 -18.13 10.35
C LEU A 207 -3.12 -17.44 10.82
N VAL A 208 -1.95 -18.06 10.64
CA VAL A 208 -0.65 -17.46 10.99
C VAL A 208 0.31 -17.60 9.81
N SER A 209 0.97 -16.51 9.44
CA SER A 209 1.96 -16.45 8.37
C SER A 209 3.28 -17.05 8.87
N CYS A 210 3.77 -18.11 8.21
CA CYS A 210 4.96 -18.83 8.66
C CYS A 210 5.85 -19.34 7.52
N ILE A 211 7.05 -19.79 7.88
CA ILE A 211 7.81 -20.77 7.10
C ILE A 211 7.63 -22.16 7.72
N ARG A 212 7.41 -23.19 6.90
CA ARG A 212 7.47 -24.61 7.29
C ARG A 212 8.33 -25.39 6.30
N ASN A 213 9.35 -26.10 6.78
CA ASN A 213 10.29 -26.87 5.95
C ASN A 213 10.83 -26.08 4.74
N ASN A 214 11.25 -24.83 4.97
CA ASN A 214 11.73 -23.88 3.95
C ASN A 214 10.72 -23.53 2.84
N ARG A 215 9.42 -23.62 3.12
CA ARG A 215 8.34 -23.14 2.24
C ARG A 215 7.43 -22.18 2.99
N PRO A 216 6.88 -21.15 2.33
CA PRO A 216 5.89 -20.30 2.95
C PRO A 216 4.56 -21.03 3.11
N VAL A 217 3.95 -20.81 4.27
CA VAL A 217 2.73 -21.48 4.68
C VAL A 217 1.87 -20.50 5.47
N ILE A 218 0.56 -20.65 5.34
CA ILE A 218 -0.40 -20.08 6.28
C ILE A 218 -0.83 -21.26 7.17
N ALA A 219 -0.35 -21.25 8.41
CA ALA A 219 -0.71 -22.24 9.42
C ALA A 219 -2.18 -22.05 9.83
N LEU A 220 -2.83 -23.13 10.28
CA LEU A 220 -4.17 -23.10 10.87
C LEU A 220 -4.09 -23.53 12.33
N TYR A 221 -4.67 -22.71 13.20
CA TYR A 221 -4.93 -23.06 14.59
C TYR A 221 -6.44 -22.94 14.88
N THR A 222 -6.96 -23.84 15.72
CA THR A 222 -8.39 -23.87 16.11
C THR A 222 -8.56 -23.76 17.62
N SER A 223 -9.57 -23.03 18.09
CA SER A 223 -10.04 -23.03 19.48
C SER A 223 -11.57 -23.02 19.56
N SER A 224 -12.12 -23.50 20.68
CA SER A 224 -13.53 -23.27 21.03
C SER A 224 -13.77 -21.88 21.65
N ASP A 225 -12.72 -21.19 22.09
CA ASP A 225 -12.78 -19.89 22.78
C ASP A 225 -11.44 -19.13 22.61
N PRO A 226 -11.41 -17.92 22.02
CA PRO A 226 -10.17 -17.15 21.89
C PRO A 226 -9.64 -16.58 23.21
N ALA A 227 -10.35 -16.77 24.34
CA ALA A 227 -9.89 -16.42 25.68
C ALA A 227 -9.19 -17.57 26.42
N SER A 228 -9.16 -18.79 25.87
CA SER A 228 -8.79 -19.98 26.63
C SER A 228 -7.29 -20.36 26.62
N ASP A 229 -6.42 -19.50 26.07
CA ASP A 229 -4.98 -19.75 25.87
C ASP A 229 -4.65 -21.09 25.16
N SER A 230 -5.63 -21.68 24.46
CA SER A 230 -5.57 -23.06 23.95
C SER A 230 -5.90 -23.10 22.47
N TRP A 231 -4.84 -23.11 21.65
CA TRP A 231 -4.92 -23.13 20.20
C TRP A 231 -4.32 -24.44 19.67
N ALA A 232 -5.15 -25.29 19.08
CA ALA A 232 -4.73 -26.57 18.51
C ALA A 232 -4.25 -26.37 17.07
N LEU A 233 -2.98 -26.71 16.80
CA LEU A 233 -2.40 -26.72 15.45
C LEU A 233 -3.08 -27.79 14.58
N GLN A 234 -3.48 -27.40 13.37
CA GLN A 234 -4.06 -28.26 12.34
C GLN A 234 -3.10 -28.42 11.15
N ASP A 235 -3.54 -29.17 10.12
CA ASP A 235 -2.90 -29.12 8.82
C ASP A 235 -2.91 -27.69 8.25
N PRO A 236 -1.87 -27.28 7.48
CA PRO A 236 -1.80 -25.97 6.85
C PRO A 236 -3.05 -25.55 6.08
N PHE A 237 -3.49 -24.29 6.29
CA PHE A 237 -4.61 -23.70 5.57
C PHE A 237 -4.30 -23.47 4.09
N TYR A 238 -3.07 -23.01 3.80
CA TYR A 238 -2.59 -22.75 2.46
C TYR A 238 -1.05 -22.81 2.38
N THR A 239 -0.54 -23.22 1.22
CA THR A 239 0.87 -23.10 0.84
C THR A 239 0.95 -22.79 -0.65
N SER A 240 2.03 -22.13 -1.07
CA SER A 240 2.29 -21.82 -2.47
C SER A 240 3.47 -22.67 -2.97
N ASP A 241 3.35 -23.23 -4.17
CA ASP A 241 4.48 -23.83 -4.90
C ASP A 241 5.32 -22.79 -5.66
N ASN A 242 4.98 -21.48 -5.57
CA ASN A 242 5.81 -20.41 -6.12
C ASN A 242 7.09 -20.23 -5.28
N ALA A 243 8.20 -20.79 -5.76
CA ALA A 243 9.53 -20.70 -5.12
C ALA A 243 10.10 -19.26 -5.02
N GLY A 244 9.45 -18.26 -5.63
CA GLY A 244 9.81 -16.85 -5.48
C GLY A 244 9.20 -16.15 -4.26
N TYR A 245 8.21 -16.76 -3.59
CA TYR A 245 7.62 -16.18 -2.38
C TYR A 245 8.49 -16.45 -1.15
N GLY A 246 8.79 -15.39 -0.40
CA GLY A 246 9.10 -15.50 1.02
C GLY A 246 7.82 -15.69 1.83
N VAL A 247 7.75 -15.18 3.07
CA VAL A 247 6.55 -15.31 3.91
C VAL A 247 5.34 -14.66 3.23
N MET A 248 4.20 -15.34 3.31
CA MET A 248 2.90 -14.86 2.87
C MET A 248 2.27 -14.05 4.01
N GLU A 249 2.73 -12.82 4.17
CA GLU A 249 2.41 -11.89 5.24
C GLU A 249 0.96 -11.38 5.19
N CYS A 250 0.50 -10.83 6.31
CA CYS A 250 -0.77 -10.11 6.43
C CYS A 250 -2.00 -10.90 5.96
N SER A 251 -2.06 -12.21 6.19
CA SER A 251 -3.16 -13.04 5.71
C SER A 251 -4.55 -12.54 6.15
N ASP A 252 -5.54 -12.62 5.27
CA ASP A 252 -6.94 -12.20 5.48
C ASP A 252 -7.89 -13.13 4.72
N LEU A 253 -9.02 -13.49 5.35
CA LEU A 253 -10.01 -14.41 4.81
C LEU A 253 -11.42 -13.80 4.88
N PHE A 254 -12.11 -13.74 3.75
CA PHE A 254 -13.51 -13.29 3.69
C PHE A 254 -14.32 -13.98 2.60
N LYS A 255 -15.63 -13.78 2.64
CA LYS A 255 -16.59 -14.31 1.67
C LYS A 255 -17.33 -13.16 0.95
N ILE A 256 -17.52 -13.30 -0.36
CA ILE A 256 -18.49 -12.50 -1.15
C ILE A 256 -19.30 -13.49 -1.99
N GLY A 257 -20.63 -13.43 -1.90
CA GLY A 257 -21.51 -14.36 -2.62
C GLY A 257 -21.17 -15.82 -2.32
N ASN A 258 -20.84 -16.59 -3.36
CA ASN A 258 -20.48 -18.00 -3.26
C ASN A 258 -18.98 -18.27 -3.11
N TYR A 259 -18.14 -17.23 -3.14
CA TYR A 259 -16.68 -17.36 -3.13
C TYR A 259 -16.07 -16.90 -1.81
N TRP A 260 -15.10 -17.67 -1.35
CA TRP A 260 -14.14 -17.32 -0.32
C TRP A 260 -12.85 -16.81 -0.96
N TYR A 261 -12.24 -15.83 -0.30
CA TYR A 261 -11.04 -15.15 -0.74
C TYR A 261 -10.01 -15.18 0.36
N LEU A 262 -8.84 -15.73 0.06
CA LEU A 262 -7.65 -15.65 0.91
C LEU A 262 -6.71 -14.62 0.30
N ILE A 263 -6.44 -13.53 1.00
CA ILE A 263 -5.46 -12.51 0.66
C ILE A 263 -4.18 -12.75 1.46
N PHE A 264 -3.03 -12.43 0.88
CA PHE A 264 -1.74 -12.29 1.56
C PHE A 264 -0.81 -11.36 0.77
N SER A 265 0.16 -10.73 1.43
CA SER A 265 1.24 -9.99 0.78
C SER A 265 2.51 -10.83 0.76
N GLU A 266 3.19 -10.94 -0.38
CA GLU A 266 4.44 -11.73 -0.46
C GLU A 266 5.67 -10.83 -0.30
N ASN A 267 6.57 -11.18 0.63
CA ASN A 267 7.76 -10.38 0.93
C ASN A 267 9.00 -10.73 0.06
N GLY A 268 8.78 -11.44 -1.05
CA GLY A 268 9.83 -11.95 -1.94
C GLY A 268 10.19 -11.01 -3.09
N ILE A 269 9.67 -11.29 -4.29
CA ILE A 269 10.22 -10.72 -5.55
C ILE A 269 9.51 -9.44 -5.98
N ASN A 270 8.19 -9.37 -5.83
CA ASN A 270 7.35 -8.29 -6.36
C ASN A 270 6.90 -7.32 -5.27
N HIS A 271 6.83 -7.76 -4.02
CA HIS A 271 6.23 -7.02 -2.90
C HIS A 271 4.80 -6.58 -3.23
N THR A 272 3.94 -7.57 -3.54
CA THR A 272 2.55 -7.35 -3.95
C THR A 272 1.56 -8.12 -3.09
N THR A 273 0.36 -7.56 -2.95
CA THR A 273 -0.77 -8.24 -2.31
C THR A 273 -1.49 -9.13 -3.31
N HIS A 274 -1.46 -10.43 -3.07
CA HIS A 274 -2.09 -11.48 -3.88
C HIS A 274 -3.42 -11.96 -3.27
N TYR A 275 -4.26 -12.61 -4.08
CA TYR A 275 -5.46 -13.32 -3.60
C TYR A 275 -5.65 -14.70 -4.24
N ARG A 276 -6.36 -15.58 -3.54
CA ARG A 276 -6.82 -16.90 -3.98
C ARG A 276 -8.33 -17.00 -3.84
N MET A 277 -8.95 -17.85 -4.63
CA MET A 277 -10.40 -18.07 -4.63
C MET A 277 -10.76 -19.53 -4.33
N ALA A 278 -11.82 -19.74 -3.55
CA ALA A 278 -12.41 -21.06 -3.32
C ALA A 278 -13.94 -20.96 -3.17
N THR A 279 -14.66 -22.07 -3.32
CA THR A 279 -16.11 -22.15 -3.02
C THR A 279 -16.41 -22.69 -1.62
N SER A 280 -15.36 -22.92 -0.83
CA SER A 280 -15.37 -23.43 0.55
C SER A 280 -14.29 -22.69 1.35
N PRO A 281 -14.46 -22.47 2.66
CA PRO A 281 -13.48 -21.73 3.46
C PRO A 281 -12.12 -22.43 3.52
N ASN A 282 -12.08 -23.76 3.37
CA ASN A 282 -10.86 -24.56 3.51
C ASN A 282 -10.29 -24.96 2.14
N GLY A 283 -10.59 -24.19 1.09
CA GLY A 283 -10.24 -24.54 -0.28
C GLY A 283 -11.11 -25.65 -0.89
N PRO A 284 -10.67 -26.31 -1.98
CA PRO A 284 -9.36 -26.11 -2.63
C PRO A 284 -9.21 -24.70 -3.19
N TRP A 285 -8.01 -24.14 -3.04
CA TRP A 285 -7.67 -22.78 -3.46
C TRP A 285 -7.29 -22.73 -4.94
N SER A 286 -7.77 -21.71 -5.64
CA SER A 286 -7.46 -21.43 -7.05
C SER A 286 -6.81 -20.07 -7.22
N THR A 287 -5.88 -19.98 -8.17
CA THR A 287 -5.19 -18.72 -8.53
C THR A 287 -5.84 -18.17 -9.80
N PRO A 288 -6.46 -16.97 -9.76
CA PRO A 288 -7.01 -16.34 -10.95
C PRO A 288 -5.90 -15.82 -11.89
N ALA A 289 -6.25 -15.51 -13.14
CA ALA A 289 -5.28 -15.05 -14.14
C ALA A 289 -4.63 -13.68 -13.83
N ILE A 290 -5.32 -12.85 -13.06
CA ILE A 290 -4.77 -11.66 -12.41
C ILE A 290 -5.06 -11.84 -10.92
N ASP A 291 -4.03 -12.22 -10.17
CA ASP A 291 -4.12 -12.54 -8.75
C ASP A 291 -3.54 -11.46 -7.84
N VAL A 292 -3.00 -10.37 -8.39
CA VAL A 292 -2.57 -9.17 -7.66
C VAL A 292 -3.72 -8.17 -7.53
N LEU A 293 -3.83 -7.50 -6.38
CA LEU A 293 -4.87 -6.49 -6.12
C LEU A 293 -4.42 -5.06 -6.44
N ASP A 294 -3.12 -4.78 -6.41
CA ASP A 294 -2.50 -3.53 -6.89
C ASP A 294 -1.01 -3.81 -7.21
N GLY A 295 -0.29 -2.82 -7.73
CA GLY A 295 1.14 -2.88 -8.02
C GLY A 295 2.04 -2.78 -6.80
N ALA A 296 3.34 -2.95 -7.02
CA ALA A 296 4.39 -3.10 -6.00
C ALA A 296 4.59 -1.90 -5.03
N TYR A 297 3.80 -0.84 -5.12
CA TYR A 297 3.82 0.25 -4.15
C TYR A 297 2.78 0.09 -3.03
N PHE A 298 1.73 -0.71 -3.24
CA PHE A 298 0.73 -1.03 -2.24
C PHE A 298 1.09 -2.33 -1.52
N TYR A 299 1.19 -2.31 -0.20
CA TYR A 299 1.59 -3.47 0.61
C TYR A 299 0.74 -3.67 1.87
N ALA A 300 0.88 -4.85 2.48
CA ALA A 300 0.16 -5.31 3.68
C ALA A 300 -1.37 -5.17 3.56
N GLY A 301 -1.92 -5.62 2.43
CA GLY A 301 -3.33 -5.46 2.11
C GLY A 301 -4.23 -6.38 2.95
N LYS A 302 -5.09 -5.80 3.81
CA LYS A 302 -6.16 -6.50 4.56
C LYS A 302 -7.51 -5.82 4.34
N THR A 303 -8.62 -6.53 4.57
CA THR A 303 -9.96 -6.04 4.21
C THR A 303 -10.93 -5.94 5.39
N ALA A 304 -11.83 -4.96 5.32
CA ALA A 304 -13.02 -4.90 6.16
C ALA A 304 -14.24 -4.52 5.31
N GLY A 305 -15.44 -4.86 5.77
CA GLY A 305 -16.67 -4.52 5.05
C GLY A 305 -17.85 -4.28 5.99
N ASN A 306 -18.71 -3.34 5.59
CA ASN A 306 -19.87 -2.89 6.37
C ASN A 306 -21.17 -3.65 6.01
N GLY A 307 -21.04 -4.90 5.55
CA GLY A 307 -22.15 -5.70 5.01
C GLY A 307 -22.66 -5.28 3.61
N GLN A 308 -22.38 -4.05 3.15
CA GLN A 308 -22.79 -3.56 1.82
C GLN A 308 -21.61 -3.45 0.83
N LYS A 309 -20.49 -2.92 1.31
CA LYS A 309 -19.24 -2.73 0.57
C LYS A 309 -18.09 -3.37 1.35
N ARG A 310 -17.10 -3.88 0.62
CA ARG A 310 -15.82 -4.33 1.18
C ARG A 310 -14.71 -3.43 0.64
N TYR A 311 -13.80 -3.05 1.52
CA TYR A 311 -12.66 -2.20 1.23
C TYR A 311 -11.37 -2.97 1.51
N LEU A 312 -10.38 -2.71 0.67
CA LEU A 312 -9.00 -3.17 0.83
C LEU A 312 -8.19 -1.99 1.36
N PHE A 313 -7.58 -2.17 2.52
CA PHE A 313 -6.70 -1.21 3.16
C PHE A 313 -5.28 -1.75 3.10
N GLY A 314 -4.32 -0.88 2.84
CA GLY A 314 -2.89 -1.15 2.88
C GLY A 314 -2.12 0.16 2.98
N TRP A 315 -0.81 0.12 2.82
CA TRP A 315 0.01 1.33 2.83
C TRP A 315 0.86 1.45 1.57
N THR A 316 1.21 2.69 1.23
CA THR A 316 2.16 2.99 0.15
C THR A 316 3.55 3.29 0.68
N TYR A 317 4.58 2.69 0.08
CA TYR A 317 5.98 2.94 0.44
C TYR A 317 6.36 4.41 0.30
N ARG A 318 7.22 4.88 1.20
CA ARG A 318 7.99 6.12 1.00
C ARG A 318 9.20 5.86 0.13
N LYS A 319 9.79 6.95 -0.38
CA LYS A 319 11.04 6.94 -1.14
C LYS A 319 12.14 7.65 -0.35
N SER A 320 13.31 7.05 -0.26
CA SER A 320 14.49 7.66 0.38
C SER A 320 14.84 9.01 -0.26
N GLY A 321 15.20 9.99 0.57
CA GLY A 321 15.44 11.36 0.11
C GLY A 321 14.21 12.10 -0.44
N GLN A 322 13.02 11.48 -0.46
CA GLN A 322 11.79 12.01 -1.06
C GLN A 322 11.90 12.28 -2.58
N THR A 323 12.71 11.50 -3.29
CA THR A 323 12.89 11.59 -4.76
C THR A 323 12.34 10.36 -5.47
N ASP A 324 12.03 10.47 -6.77
CA ASP A 324 11.55 9.35 -7.59
C ASP A 324 12.60 8.22 -7.71
N TYR A 325 13.88 8.56 -7.60
CA TYR A 325 15.01 7.60 -7.62
C TYR A 325 15.34 6.99 -6.24
N GLY A 326 14.64 7.41 -5.18
CA GLY A 326 14.86 6.88 -3.84
C GLY A 326 14.51 5.40 -3.71
N ASP A 327 15.23 4.69 -2.84
CA ASP A 327 14.86 3.34 -2.42
C ASP A 327 13.51 3.35 -1.68
N LYS A 328 12.76 2.24 -1.77
CA LYS A 328 11.55 2.04 -0.97
C LYS A 328 11.90 1.98 0.52
N ILE A 329 11.16 2.73 1.33
CA ILE A 329 11.22 2.67 2.80
C ILE A 329 9.87 2.13 3.31
N TRP A 330 9.93 1.17 4.23
CA TRP A 330 8.75 0.59 4.90
C TRP A 330 7.88 1.66 5.55
N ALA A 331 6.57 1.42 5.64
CA ALA A 331 5.55 2.40 6.04
C ALA A 331 5.48 3.68 5.17
N GLY A 332 4.32 4.33 5.23
CA GLY A 332 4.07 5.61 4.57
C GLY A 332 2.67 6.14 4.83
N ASN A 333 1.82 6.08 3.79
CA ASN A 333 0.45 6.58 3.85
C ASN A 333 -0.55 5.44 3.68
N LEU A 334 -1.67 5.52 4.41
CA LEU A 334 -2.83 4.65 4.21
C LEU A 334 -3.38 4.82 2.80
N VAL A 335 -3.63 3.71 2.12
CA VAL A 335 -4.32 3.63 0.83
C VAL A 335 -5.55 2.74 1.00
N THR A 336 -6.66 3.13 0.37
CA THR A 336 -7.92 2.38 0.45
C THR A 336 -8.58 2.24 -0.91
N HIS A 337 -8.85 1.00 -1.29
CA HIS A 337 -9.61 0.63 -2.49
C HIS A 337 -10.96 0.01 -2.10
N GLN A 338 -11.91 0.04 -3.02
CA GLN A 338 -13.14 -0.72 -2.92
C GLN A 338 -12.98 -2.02 -3.73
N LEU A 339 -13.35 -3.15 -3.11
CA LEU A 339 -13.41 -4.45 -3.79
C LEU A 339 -14.81 -4.70 -4.33
N SER A 340 -14.87 -5.32 -5.51
CA SER A 340 -16.11 -5.80 -6.12
C SER A 340 -15.90 -7.17 -6.77
N GLN A 341 -16.95 -7.99 -6.79
CA GLN A 341 -16.91 -9.34 -7.37
C GLN A 341 -17.44 -9.29 -8.81
N ASN A 342 -16.64 -9.77 -9.76
CA ASN A 342 -17.04 -9.99 -11.15
C ASN A 342 -17.97 -11.22 -11.25
N ALA A 343 -18.66 -11.36 -12.39
CA ALA A 343 -19.62 -12.45 -12.61
C ALA A 343 -19.01 -13.87 -12.57
N ASP A 344 -17.69 -13.99 -12.79
CA ASP A 344 -16.92 -15.24 -12.69
C ASP A 344 -16.31 -15.47 -11.28
N GLY A 345 -16.57 -14.57 -10.34
CA GLY A 345 -16.01 -14.57 -9.00
C GLY A 345 -14.68 -13.83 -8.86
N THR A 346 -14.00 -13.41 -9.92
CA THR A 346 -12.74 -12.66 -9.79
C THR A 346 -12.96 -11.31 -9.10
N LEU A 347 -11.93 -10.78 -8.42
CA LEU A 347 -12.02 -9.48 -7.78
C LEU A 347 -11.64 -8.36 -8.76
N ALA A 348 -12.45 -7.31 -8.79
CA ALA A 348 -12.12 -6.03 -9.40
C ALA A 348 -11.87 -4.99 -8.29
N VAL A 349 -10.76 -4.26 -8.43
CA VAL A 349 -10.30 -3.23 -7.49
C VAL A 349 -10.56 -1.86 -8.10
N SER A 350 -11.14 -0.94 -7.32
CA SER A 350 -11.45 0.42 -7.77
C SER A 350 -11.25 1.46 -6.68
N ASN A 351 -11.20 2.74 -7.06
CA ASN A 351 -11.30 3.83 -6.09
C ASN A 351 -12.67 3.75 -5.39
N PRO A 352 -12.75 3.97 -4.07
CA PRO A 352 -14.02 4.15 -3.38
C PRO A 352 -14.90 5.19 -4.10
N GLU A 353 -16.15 4.81 -4.35
CA GLU A 353 -17.11 5.62 -5.10
C GLU A 353 -17.28 7.02 -4.49
N VAL A 354 -17.32 7.07 -3.15
CA VAL A 354 -17.44 8.31 -2.36
C VAL A 354 -16.27 9.26 -2.63
N ILE A 355 -15.02 8.77 -2.66
CA ILE A 355 -13.82 9.57 -2.98
C ILE A 355 -13.92 10.10 -4.41
N SER A 356 -14.39 9.28 -5.35
CA SER A 356 -14.57 9.69 -6.75
C SER A 356 -15.56 10.85 -6.93
N ASN A 357 -16.48 11.08 -5.98
CA ASN A 357 -17.50 12.12 -6.02
C ASN A 357 -17.07 13.44 -5.34
N LEU A 358 -15.97 13.44 -4.58
CA LEU A 358 -15.43 14.66 -3.94
C LEU A 358 -14.88 15.67 -4.96
N PHE A 359 -14.40 15.18 -6.11
CA PHE A 359 -13.76 15.98 -7.14
C PHE A 359 -14.77 16.61 -8.11
N THR A 360 -15.53 17.60 -7.62
CA THR A 360 -16.61 18.27 -8.38
C THR A 360 -16.12 19.39 -9.31
N LYS A 361 -14.94 19.96 -9.05
CA LYS A 361 -14.39 21.12 -9.79
C LYS A 361 -13.43 20.66 -10.89
N SER A 362 -13.85 20.79 -12.15
CA SER A 362 -12.96 20.60 -13.29
C SER A 362 -11.93 21.73 -13.40
N ILE A 363 -10.67 21.37 -13.67
CA ILE A 363 -9.59 22.30 -14.02
C ILE A 363 -9.20 22.00 -15.46
N GLN A 364 -9.05 23.02 -16.30
CA GLN A 364 -8.46 22.83 -17.63
C GLN A 364 -6.95 22.65 -17.48
N LEU A 365 -6.43 21.55 -17.99
CA LEU A 365 -4.99 21.33 -18.13
C LEU A 365 -4.49 22.14 -19.32
N GLN A 366 -3.48 22.98 -19.14
CA GLN A 366 -2.75 23.55 -20.25
C GLN A 366 -1.66 22.55 -20.67
N GLN A 367 -1.39 22.47 -21.96
CA GLN A 367 -0.29 21.66 -22.50
C GLN A 367 1.00 22.50 -22.40
N ASP A 368 1.95 22.04 -21.60
CA ASP A 368 3.27 22.66 -21.43
C ASP A 368 4.23 22.23 -22.53
N SER A 369 4.16 20.96 -22.95
CA SER A 369 5.13 20.36 -23.85
C SER A 369 4.54 19.23 -24.70
N ILE A 370 5.10 19.03 -25.91
CA ILE A 370 4.60 18.06 -26.88
C ILE A 370 5.73 17.53 -27.77
N LEU A 371 5.70 16.23 -28.09
CA LEU A 371 6.56 15.58 -29.07
C LEU A 371 5.74 14.55 -29.84
N ASN A 372 5.94 14.44 -31.16
CA ASN A 372 5.33 13.42 -32.05
C ASN A 372 3.84 13.15 -31.75
N THR A 373 3.05 14.20 -31.50
CA THR A 373 1.65 14.09 -31.08
C THR A 373 0.82 15.11 -31.84
N SER A 374 -0.32 14.70 -32.39
CA SER A 374 -1.31 15.61 -32.96
C SER A 374 -2.41 15.93 -31.94
N VAL A 375 -2.78 17.20 -31.84
CA VAL A 375 -3.80 17.69 -30.91
C VAL A 375 -5.01 18.19 -31.69
N THR A 376 -6.22 17.85 -31.26
CA THR A 376 -7.46 18.35 -31.86
C THR A 376 -8.52 18.51 -30.78
N GLY A 377 -8.69 19.75 -30.30
CA GLY A 377 -9.42 20.03 -29.07
C GLY A 377 -8.78 19.29 -27.90
N ASN A 378 -9.58 18.55 -27.14
CA ASN A 378 -9.12 17.76 -26.00
C ASN A 378 -8.62 16.35 -26.39
N ASN A 379 -8.43 16.06 -27.68
CA ASN A 379 -7.94 14.77 -28.15
C ASN A 379 -6.44 14.86 -28.48
N TYR A 380 -5.66 13.95 -27.92
CA TYR A 380 -4.21 13.84 -28.12
C TYR A 380 -3.92 12.49 -28.78
N GLN A 381 -3.46 12.51 -30.03
CA GLN A 381 -3.05 11.33 -30.77
C GLN A 381 -1.52 11.26 -30.76
N LEU A 382 -0.99 10.48 -29.83
CA LEU A 382 0.44 10.20 -29.72
C LEU A 382 0.85 9.24 -30.84
N LEU A 383 1.90 9.59 -31.57
CA LEU A 383 2.55 8.72 -32.56
C LEU A 383 3.69 7.93 -31.89
N ALA A 384 4.52 7.25 -32.69
CA ALA A 384 5.71 6.56 -32.17
C ALA A 384 6.64 7.54 -31.43
N ASN A 385 7.01 7.19 -30.20
CA ASN A 385 7.77 8.05 -29.27
C ASN A 385 7.08 9.42 -29.06
N GLY A 386 5.74 9.40 -29.06
CA GLY A 386 4.89 10.54 -28.78
C GLY A 386 4.73 10.81 -27.29
N PHE A 387 4.65 12.09 -26.96
CA PHE A 387 4.54 12.61 -25.60
C PHE A 387 3.67 13.88 -25.59
N SER A 388 2.89 14.03 -24.53
CA SER A 388 2.24 15.29 -24.17
C SER A 388 2.38 15.52 -22.67
N GLY A 389 3.06 16.61 -22.31
CA GLY A 389 3.21 17.10 -20.94
C GLY A 389 2.22 18.22 -20.65
N PHE A 390 1.69 18.23 -19.44
CA PHE A 390 0.68 19.18 -18.97
C PHE A 390 1.16 19.95 -17.74
N ASP A 391 0.52 21.10 -17.51
CA ASP A 391 0.73 21.99 -16.38
C ASP A 391 0.83 21.27 -15.03
N ILE A 392 1.63 21.87 -14.14
CA ILE A 392 1.88 21.42 -12.77
C ILE A 392 0.58 21.31 -11.97
N LEU A 393 0.32 20.12 -11.41
CA LEU A 393 -0.81 19.89 -10.50
C LEU A 393 -0.41 20.10 -9.03
N LYS A 394 -1.27 20.78 -8.26
CA LYS A 394 -1.02 21.13 -6.85
C LYS A 394 -2.17 20.77 -5.92
N GLY A 395 -1.90 19.88 -4.97
CA GLY A 395 -2.90 19.36 -4.03
C GLY A 395 -3.66 18.15 -4.60
N GLN A 396 -4.74 17.77 -3.93
CA GLN A 396 -5.51 16.55 -4.26
C GLN A 396 -6.16 16.65 -5.65
N ARG A 397 -6.12 15.59 -6.46
CA ARG A 397 -6.61 15.58 -7.85
C ARG A 397 -7.18 14.24 -8.27
N LYS A 398 -8.17 14.30 -9.17
CA LYS A 398 -8.67 13.17 -9.95
C LYS A 398 -8.40 13.46 -11.42
N ILE A 399 -7.56 12.65 -12.06
CA ILE A 399 -7.25 12.72 -13.48
C ILE A 399 -8.08 11.65 -14.18
N ASN A 400 -8.85 12.03 -15.20
CA ASN A 400 -9.61 11.08 -16.03
C ASN A 400 -9.21 11.28 -17.48
N CYS A 401 -8.87 10.19 -18.17
CA CYS A 401 -8.66 10.19 -19.62
C CYS A 401 -9.31 8.95 -20.25
N VAL A 402 -9.61 9.01 -21.55
CA VAL A 402 -10.13 7.87 -22.31
C VAL A 402 -9.14 7.55 -23.42
N ILE A 403 -8.56 6.37 -23.38
CA ILE A 403 -7.51 5.94 -24.30
C ILE A 403 -8.13 4.98 -25.32
N LYS A 404 -7.83 5.18 -26.61
CA LYS A 404 -8.41 4.43 -27.73
C LYS A 404 -7.34 4.07 -28.75
N GLY A 405 -7.47 2.91 -29.38
CA GLY A 405 -6.74 2.59 -30.60
C GLY A 405 -5.24 2.30 -30.44
N LEU A 406 -4.85 1.62 -29.36
CA LEU A 406 -3.55 0.93 -29.30
C LEU A 406 -3.49 -0.10 -30.44
N LYS A 407 -2.74 0.21 -31.52
CA LYS A 407 -2.67 -0.60 -32.75
C LYS A 407 -1.53 -1.62 -32.78
N GLN A 408 -0.63 -1.59 -31.80
CA GLN A 408 0.52 -2.48 -31.63
C GLN A 408 0.76 -2.70 -30.12
N GLU A 409 1.48 -3.77 -29.77
CA GLU A 409 2.02 -3.94 -28.41
C GLU A 409 2.99 -2.80 -28.11
N GLY A 410 2.58 -1.91 -27.21
CA GLY A 410 3.34 -0.73 -26.82
C GLY A 410 3.06 -0.38 -25.37
N LYS A 411 4.09 0.09 -24.66
CA LYS A 411 3.98 0.49 -23.25
C LYS A 411 3.47 1.93 -23.20
N LEU A 412 2.18 2.09 -22.92
CA LEU A 412 1.66 3.35 -22.38
C LEU A 412 2.19 3.49 -20.94
N VAL A 413 2.80 4.63 -20.63
CA VAL A 413 3.25 4.99 -19.29
C VAL A 413 2.70 6.38 -18.96
N SER A 414 2.14 6.56 -17.76
CA SER A 414 1.58 7.85 -17.32
C SER A 414 2.31 8.36 -16.07
N PRO A 415 3.57 8.81 -16.17
CA PRO A 415 4.24 9.51 -15.08
C PRO A 415 3.40 10.69 -14.58
N LEU A 416 3.27 10.76 -13.26
CA LEU A 416 3.57 12.03 -12.62
C LEU A 416 5.07 12.04 -12.33
N ASP A 417 5.74 13.07 -12.81
CA ASP A 417 7.07 13.45 -12.32
C ASP A 417 6.86 14.16 -10.97
N MET A 418 7.47 13.68 -9.87
CA MET A 418 7.24 14.29 -8.54
C MET A 418 8.11 15.52 -8.30
N GLU A 419 9.25 15.66 -8.99
CA GLU A 419 10.16 16.80 -8.87
C GLU A 419 9.54 18.05 -9.52
N GLU A 420 9.00 17.93 -10.74
CA GLU A 420 8.27 19.02 -11.42
C GLU A 420 6.75 19.02 -11.15
N ARG A 421 6.17 17.93 -10.61
CA ARG A 421 4.72 17.73 -10.40
C ARG A 421 3.87 17.87 -11.67
N LYS A 422 4.46 17.54 -12.83
CA LYS A 422 3.80 17.54 -14.13
C LYS A 422 3.10 16.20 -14.38
N VAL A 423 1.95 16.25 -15.03
CA VAL A 423 1.31 15.06 -15.59
C VAL A 423 1.79 14.89 -17.01
N ALA A 424 2.29 13.70 -17.32
CA ALA A 424 2.69 13.36 -18.68
C ALA A 424 2.12 12.01 -19.08
N ILE A 425 1.65 11.93 -20.32
CA ILE A 425 1.24 10.68 -20.96
C ILE A 425 2.28 10.35 -22.03
N PHE A 426 2.93 9.20 -21.89
CA PHE A 426 3.91 8.66 -22.82
C PHE A 426 3.37 7.39 -23.47
N ILE A 427 3.64 7.19 -24.76
CA ILE A 427 3.53 5.88 -25.40
C ILE A 427 4.90 5.51 -25.97
N ASN A 428 5.55 4.54 -25.34
CA ASN A 428 6.78 3.94 -25.84
C ASN A 428 6.43 2.70 -26.68
N LEU A 429 6.75 2.74 -27.98
CA LEU A 429 6.48 1.65 -28.92
C LEU A 429 7.70 0.73 -29.17
N ASP A 430 8.80 0.89 -28.41
CA ASP A 430 9.97 0.03 -28.55
C ASP A 430 9.93 -1.16 -27.57
N SER A 431 9.87 -2.37 -28.14
CA SER A 431 9.77 -3.64 -27.40
C SER A 431 11.04 -4.00 -26.61
N LYS A 432 12.13 -3.24 -26.74
CA LYS A 432 13.44 -3.56 -26.12
C LYS A 432 13.78 -2.78 -24.85
N MET A 433 12.94 -1.85 -24.41
CA MET A 433 13.06 -1.25 -23.08
C MET A 433 12.42 -2.19 -22.05
N GLU A 434 13.19 -3.13 -21.54
CA GLU A 434 12.87 -3.80 -20.28
C GLU A 434 12.77 -2.75 -19.17
N ARG A 435 11.63 -2.76 -18.45
CA ARG A 435 11.40 -2.05 -17.19
C ARG A 435 11.69 -0.53 -17.17
N LEU A 436 10.68 0.27 -17.50
CA LEU A 436 10.44 1.51 -16.76
C LEU A 436 9.78 1.12 -15.42
N ILE A 437 10.60 1.08 -14.38
CA ILE A 437 10.19 1.02 -12.98
C ILE A 437 10.03 2.47 -12.50
N TYR A 438 9.01 2.73 -11.67
CA TYR A 438 9.00 3.87 -10.74
C TYR A 438 9.53 3.42 -9.39
#